data_AF-A0A5N8HMV4-F1
#
_entry.id   AF-A0A5N8HMV4-F1
#
_cell.length_a   1.000
_cell.length_b   1.000
_cell.length_c   1.000
_cell.angle_alpha   90.00
_cell.angle_beta   90.00
_cell.angle_gamma   90.00
#
_symmetry.space_group_name_H-M   'P 1'
#
loop_
_entity.id
_entity.type
_entity.pdbx_description
1 polymer ?
#
loop_
_entity_poly.entity_id
_entity_poly.type
_entity_poly.pdbx_seq_one_letter_code
_entity_poly.pdbx_strand_id
1 'polypeptide(L)'
;MTTPTFDTIEAQASYGIGLQVGQQLSESGLEGLLPEALVAGIADALEGKHPAVPVDVVHRALREIHERADAVRRQRFQAMAAEGVKYLEENAKKEGV
;
A
#
# COMPACT_ATOMS: atom_id res chain seq x y z
N MET A 1 -22.65 13.48 1.90
CA MET A 1 -21.92 12.69 2.93
C MET A 1 -21.35 13.69 3.90
N THR A 2 -21.69 13.62 5.18
CA THR A 2 -21.15 14.50 6.23
C THR A 2 -19.70 14.14 6.47
N THR A 3 -18.80 15.13 6.40
CA THR A 3 -17.41 14.96 6.83
C THR A 3 -17.43 14.58 8.32
N PRO A 4 -16.86 13.43 8.72
CA PRO A 4 -16.80 13.07 10.12
C PRO A 4 -15.96 14.11 10.87
N THR A 5 -16.48 14.63 11.99
CA THR A 5 -15.69 15.46 12.90
C THR A 5 -15.00 14.57 13.93
N PHE A 6 -13.72 14.83 14.20
CA PHE A 6 -12.89 14.04 15.11
C PHE A 6 -12.82 14.70 16.48
N ASP A 7 -13.97 15.09 17.02
CA ASP A 7 -14.06 15.94 18.21
C ASP A 7 -14.10 15.13 19.51
N THR A 8 -14.34 13.82 19.44
CA THR A 8 -14.31 12.93 20.60
C THR A 8 -13.02 12.14 20.67
N ILE A 9 -12.65 11.70 21.88
CA ILE A 9 -11.47 10.86 22.11
C ILE A 9 -11.56 9.56 21.29
N GLU A 10 -12.74 8.95 21.22
CA GLU A 10 -12.99 7.75 20.44
C GLU A 10 -12.79 8.00 18.95
N ALA A 11 -13.25 9.14 18.43
CA ALA A 11 -13.08 9.52 17.03
C ALA A 11 -11.60 9.77 16.69
N GLN A 12 -10.86 10.43 17.58
CA GLN A 12 -9.43 10.69 17.43
C GLN A 12 -8.61 9.39 17.48
N ALA A 13 -8.89 8.51 18.44
CA ALA A 13 -8.22 7.22 18.56
C ALA A 13 -8.47 6.35 17.31
N SER A 14 -9.72 6.28 16.85
CA SER A 14 -10.10 5.52 15.65
C SER A 14 -9.42 6.07 14.40
N TYR A 15 -9.37 7.41 14.25
CA TYR A 15 -8.65 8.06 13.16
C TYR A 15 -7.15 7.78 13.20
N GLY A 16 -6.54 7.81 14.39
CA GLY A 16 -5.11 7.49 14.58
C GLY A 16 -4.77 6.07 14.17
N ILE A 17 -5.61 5.09 14.54
CA ILE A 17 -5.46 3.69 14.11
C ILE A 17 -5.56 3.58 12.58
N GLY A 18 -6.58 4.21 11.98
CA GLY A 18 -6.76 4.22 10.53
C GLY A 18 -5.55 4.83 9.81
N LEU A 19 -4.99 5.92 10.34
CA LEU A 19 -3.80 6.57 9.79
C LEU A 19 -2.58 5.63 9.87
N GLN A 20 -2.37 4.96 11.00
CA GLN A 20 -1.27 4.02 11.16
C GLN A 20 -1.37 2.84 10.19
N VAL A 21 -2.58 2.27 10.02
CA VAL A 21 -2.82 1.21 9.03
C VAL A 21 -2.56 1.72 7.61
N GLY A 22 -3.03 2.92 7.27
CA GLY A 22 -2.78 3.53 5.97
C GLY A 22 -1.29 3.75 5.68
N GLN A 23 -0.51 4.18 6.67
CA GLN A 23 0.94 4.34 6.55
C GLN A 23 1.63 2.99 6.28
N GLN A 24 1.30 1.95 7.06
CA GLN A 24 1.85 0.60 6.85
C GLN A 24 1.54 0.05 5.45
N LEU A 25 0.32 0.30 4.95
CA LEU A 25 -0.07 -0.11 3.61
C LEU A 25 0.67 0.68 2.52
N SER A 26 0.89 1.98 2.72
CA SER A 26 1.70 2.78 1.81
C SER A 26 3.15 2.30 1.73
N GLU A 27 3.70 1.81 2.84
CA GLU A 27 5.06 1.27 2.92
C GLU A 27 5.18 -0.17 2.38
N SER A 28 4.08 -0.92 2.38
CA SER A 28 4.06 -2.31 1.90
C SER A 28 4.33 -2.47 0.40
N GLY A 29 4.19 -1.40 -0.37
CA GLY A 29 4.33 -1.42 -1.84
C GLY A 29 3.15 -2.07 -2.57
N LEU A 30 2.03 -2.31 -1.88
CA LEU A 30 0.77 -2.69 -2.50
C LEU A 30 0.20 -1.48 -3.27
N GLU A 31 -0.18 -1.70 -4.53
CA GLU A 31 -0.74 -0.66 -5.39
C GLU A 31 -2.22 -0.94 -5.69
N GLY A 32 -3.00 0.12 -5.89
CA GLY A 32 -4.43 0.00 -6.25
C GLY A 32 -5.35 -0.41 -5.10
N LEU A 33 -4.92 -0.22 -3.84
CA LEU A 33 -5.80 -0.36 -2.69
C LEU A 33 -6.90 0.69 -2.72
N LEU A 34 -8.14 0.28 -2.41
CA LEU A 34 -9.31 1.15 -2.38
C LEU A 34 -9.63 1.49 -0.91
N PRO A 35 -9.43 2.74 -0.45
CA PRO A 35 -9.67 3.12 0.94
C PRO A 35 -11.09 2.81 1.41
N GLU A 36 -12.09 3.01 0.56
CA GLU A 36 -13.49 2.78 0.89
C GLU A 36 -13.77 1.29 1.13
N ALA A 37 -13.12 0.39 0.36
CA ALA A 37 -13.25 -1.05 0.54
C ALA A 37 -12.53 -1.53 1.81
N LEU A 38 -11.39 -0.91 2.16
CA LEU A 38 -10.70 -1.19 3.41
C LEU A 38 -11.55 -0.78 4.62
N VAL A 39 -12.11 0.43 4.61
CA VAL A 39 -12.99 0.88 5.69
C VAL A 39 -14.22 -0.02 5.81
N ALA A 40 -14.83 -0.43 4.70
CA ALA A 40 -15.94 -1.38 4.70
C ALA A 40 -15.55 -2.73 5.34
N GLY A 41 -14.40 -3.29 4.97
CA GLY A 41 -13.92 -4.54 5.54
C GLY A 41 -13.60 -4.46 7.05
N ILE A 42 -13.01 -3.33 7.50
CA ILE A 42 -12.76 -3.07 8.92
C ILE A 42 -14.09 -2.95 9.68
N ALA A 43 -15.06 -2.21 9.13
CA ALA A 43 -16.37 -2.05 9.74
C ALA A 43 -17.10 -3.39 9.88
N ASP A 44 -17.15 -4.19 8.81
CA ASP A 44 -17.78 -5.51 8.84
C ASP A 44 -17.12 -6.44 9.87
N ALA A 45 -15.79 -6.40 9.98
CA ALA A 45 -15.06 -7.20 10.97
C ALA A 45 -15.35 -6.76 12.42
N LEU A 46 -15.40 -5.45 12.68
CA LEU A 46 -15.72 -4.90 14.00
C LEU A 46 -17.17 -5.18 14.42
N GLU A 47 -18.10 -5.19 13.46
CA GLU A 47 -19.50 -5.51 13.68
C GLU A 47 -19.78 -7.03 13.73
N GLY A 48 -18.77 -7.87 13.48
CA GLY A 48 -18.93 -9.33 13.44
C GLY A 48 -19.80 -9.81 12.29
N LYS A 49 -19.91 -9.03 11.21
CA LYS A 49 -20.68 -9.39 10.02
C LYS A 49 -19.96 -10.47 9.22
N HIS A 50 -20.77 -11.24 8.48
CA HIS A 50 -20.21 -12.09 7.45
C HIS A 50 -19.54 -11.24 6.37
N PRO A 51 -18.38 -11.65 5.84
CA PRO A 51 -17.70 -10.93 4.77
C PRO A 51 -18.65 -10.69 3.59
N ALA A 52 -18.74 -9.44 3.13
CA ALA A 52 -19.52 -9.09 1.93
C ALA A 52 -18.98 -9.78 0.67
N VAL A 53 -17.72 -10.20 0.69
CA VAL A 53 -17.04 -10.90 -0.40
C VAL A 53 -16.67 -12.32 0.07
N PRO A 54 -16.93 -13.37 -0.72
CA PRO A 54 -16.51 -14.73 -0.40
C PRO A 54 -15.02 -14.83 -0.10
N VAL A 55 -14.66 -15.65 0.90
CA VAL A 55 -13.27 -15.78 1.39
C VAL A 55 -12.30 -16.23 0.30
N ASP A 56 -12.74 -17.10 -0.61
CA ASP A 56 -11.93 -17.58 -1.74
C ASP A 56 -11.62 -16.45 -2.75
N VAL A 57 -12.56 -15.52 -2.96
CA VAL A 57 -12.39 -14.33 -3.79
C VAL A 57 -11.40 -13.37 -3.13
N VAL A 58 -11.54 -13.13 -1.82
CA VAL A 58 -10.60 -12.30 -1.05
C VAL A 58 -9.18 -12.86 -1.14
N HIS A 59 -9.00 -14.16 -0.91
CA HIS A 59 -7.68 -14.79 -1.00
C HIS A 59 -7.08 -14.71 -2.41
N ARG A 60 -7.89 -14.86 -3.46
CA ARG A 60 -7.42 -14.70 -4.84
C ARG A 60 -6.97 -13.27 -5.12
N ALA A 61 -7.77 -12.29 -4.75
CA ALA A 61 -7.46 -10.88 -4.93
C ALA A 61 -6.18 -10.48 -4.19
N LEU A 62 -6.03 -10.93 -2.94
CA LEU A 62 -4.81 -10.67 -2.16
C LEU A 62 -3.58 -11.27 -2.83
N ARG A 63 -3.63 -12.52 -3.31
CA ARG A 63 -2.49 -13.12 -4.03
C ARG A 63 -2.10 -12.30 -5.25
N GLU A 64 -3.07 -11.90 -6.06
CA GLU A 64 -2.82 -11.14 -7.28
C GLU A 64 -2.22 -9.75 -6.99
N ILE A 65 -2.69 -9.05 -5.96
CA ILE A 65 -2.11 -7.76 -5.56
C ILE A 65 -0.67 -7.95 -5.07
N HIS A 66 -0.37 -9.00 -4.28
CA HIS A 66 1.00 -9.27 -3.85
C HIS A 66 1.92 -9.57 -5.03
N GLU A 67 1.48 -10.41 -5.99
CA GLU A 67 2.27 -10.73 -7.18
C GLU A 67 2.57 -9.48 -8.03
N ARG A 68 1.59 -8.57 -8.15
CA ARG A 68 1.78 -7.28 -8.83
C ARG A 68 2.78 -6.39 -8.09
N ALA A 69 2.66 -6.28 -6.77
CA ALA A 69 3.61 -5.52 -5.95
C ALA A 69 5.03 -6.07 -6.11
N ASP A 70 5.21 -7.39 -6.10
CA ASP A 70 6.51 -8.05 -6.32
C ASP A 70 7.08 -7.75 -7.71
N ALA A 71 6.24 -7.78 -8.74
CA ALA A 71 6.63 -7.44 -10.10
C ALA A 71 7.10 -5.98 -10.21
N VAL A 72 6.35 -5.04 -9.62
CA VAL A 72 6.72 -3.62 -9.58
C VAL A 72 8.03 -3.42 -8.82
N ARG A 73 8.21 -4.06 -7.67
CA ARG A 73 9.48 -3.99 -6.92
C ARG A 73 10.65 -4.47 -7.77
N ARG A 74 10.52 -5.64 -8.43
CA ARG A 74 11.56 -6.16 -9.34
C ARG A 74 11.87 -5.20 -10.49
N GLN A 75 10.86 -4.59 -11.11
CA GLN A 75 11.05 -3.61 -12.18
C GLN A 75 11.79 -2.36 -11.67
N ARG A 76 11.41 -1.83 -10.50
CA ARG A 76 12.12 -0.70 -9.87
C ARG A 76 13.59 -1.05 -9.57
N PHE A 77 13.87 -2.25 -9.06
CA PHE A 77 15.25 -2.70 -8.84
C PHE A 77 16.06 -2.79 -10.14
N GLN A 78 15.49 -3.34 -11.21
CA GLN A 78 16.16 -3.40 -12.51
C GLN A 78 16.42 -1.99 -13.08
N ALA A 79 15.46 -1.08 -12.96
CA ALA A 79 15.61 0.31 -13.39
C ALA A 79 16.74 1.02 -12.62
N MET A 80 16.76 0.89 -11.28
CA MET A 80 17.81 1.47 -10.44
C MET A 80 19.19 0.87 -10.74
N ALA A 81 19.28 -0.44 -11.00
CA ALA A 81 20.55 -1.07 -11.39
C ALA A 81 21.05 -0.53 -12.75
N ALA A 82 20.16 -0.37 -13.72
CA ALA A 82 20.51 0.20 -15.03
C ALA A 82 20.94 1.68 -14.92
N GLU A 83 20.29 2.46 -14.07
CA GLU A 83 20.66 3.85 -13.78
C GLU A 83 22.02 3.94 -13.08
N GLY A 84 22.30 3.03 -12.14
CA GLY A 84 23.61 2.94 -11.48
C GLY A 84 24.75 2.62 -12.46
N VAL A 85 24.53 1.72 -13.42
CA VAL A 85 25.51 1.43 -14.48
C VAL A 85 25.75 2.67 -15.33
N LYS A 86 24.69 3.36 -15.77
CA LYS A 86 24.83 4.61 -16.54
C LYS A 86 25.59 5.68 -15.78
N TYR A 87 25.30 5.86 -14.50
CA TYR A 87 26.01 6.82 -13.64
C TYR A 87 27.50 6.48 -13.51
N LEU A 88 27.85 5.20 -13.38
CA LEU A 88 29.25 4.75 -13.37
C LEU A 88 29.93 4.99 -14.72
N GLU A 89 29.27 4.68 -15.84
CA GLU A 89 29.79 4.93 -17.19
C GLU A 89 29.98 6.42 -17.49
N GLU A 90 29.08 7.28 -17.01
CA GLU A 90 29.19 8.74 -17.17
C GLU A 90 30.27 9.33 -16.26
N ASN A 91 30.45 8.82 -15.04
CA ASN A 91 31.55 9.26 -14.18
C ASN A 91 32.91 8.79 -14.67
N ALA A 92 33.02 7.58 -15.23
CA ALA A 92 34.27 7.10 -15.83
C ALA A 92 34.72 7.94 -17.05
N LYS A 93 33.81 8.72 -17.64
CA LYS A 93 34.10 9.64 -18.76
C LYS A 93 34.45 11.06 -18.32
N LYS A 94 34.28 11.41 -17.04
CA LYS A 94 34.70 12.71 -16.51
C LYS A 94 36.18 12.64 -16.12
N GLU A 95 37.01 13.46 -16.75
CA GLU A 95 38.44 13.56 -16.39
C GLU A 95 38.60 14.03 -14.94
N GLY A 96 39.17 13.18 -14.07
CA GLY A 96 39.54 13.55 -12.70
C GLY A 96 39.10 12.60 -11.58
N VAL A 97 38.47 11.47 -11.90
CA VAL A 97 38.47 10.27 -11.04
C VAL A 97 39.39 9.23 -11.66
#